data_AF-A0A021VQ12-F1
#
_entry.id   AF-A0A021VQ12-F1
#
_cell.length_a   1.000
_cell.length_b   1.000
_cell.length_c   1.000
_cell.angle_alpha   90.00
_cell.angle_beta   90.00
_cell.angle_gamma   90.00
#
_symmetry.space_group_name_H-M   'P 1'
#
loop_
_entity.id
_entity.type
_entity.pdbx_description
1 polymer ?
#
loop_
_entity_poly.entity_id
_entity_poly.type
_entity_poly.pdbx_seq_one_letter_code
_entity_poly.pdbx_strand_id
1 'polypeptide(L)'
;MTTTDTPRPTAPAIVCRPWCSDGDGHTNEFLADDQRCWSEWEAVPLSRMPLWEDINRGWNPQKLEVATEAGPRRQDAVLLYEGSRDLDLQLTAVEALAVAAALTKAAARLMDGAR
;
A
#
# COMPACT_ATOMS: atom_id res chain seq x y z
N MET A 1 36.38 27.58 1.55
CA MET A 1 35.28 27.67 2.53
C MET A 1 34.86 26.24 2.84
N THR A 2 35.21 25.75 4.01
CA THR A 2 34.80 24.43 4.52
C THR A 2 33.37 24.57 5.04
N THR A 3 32.41 23.98 4.34
CA THR A 3 31.03 23.83 4.83
C THR A 3 31.04 22.84 5.98
N THR A 4 30.83 23.32 7.19
CA THR A 4 30.62 22.47 8.37
C THR A 4 29.24 21.83 8.23
N ASP A 5 29.19 20.60 7.73
CA ASP A 5 27.95 19.83 7.65
C ASP A 5 27.55 19.43 9.07
N THR A 6 26.54 20.10 9.61
CA THR A 6 26.01 19.77 10.94
C THR A 6 25.10 18.56 10.76
N PRO A 7 25.35 17.43 11.45
CA PRO A 7 24.50 16.25 11.33
C PRO A 7 23.06 16.63 11.60
N ARG A 8 22.19 16.45 10.60
CA ARG A 8 20.77 16.76 10.72
C ARG A 8 20.15 15.73 11.69
N PRO A 9 19.32 16.14 12.66
CA PRO A 9 18.72 15.19 13.60
C PRO A 9 17.89 14.16 12.83
N THR A 10 18.19 12.88 13.01
CA THR A 10 17.37 11.77 12.49
C THR A 10 16.23 11.47 13.46
N ALA A 11 15.12 10.94 12.93
CA ALA A 11 14.09 10.38 13.79
C ALA A 11 14.62 9.12 14.49
N PRO A 12 14.11 8.74 15.68
CA PRO A 12 14.47 7.49 16.32
C PRO A 12 14.13 6.32 15.39
N ALA A 13 15.10 5.42 15.18
CA ALA A 13 14.89 4.20 14.42
C ALA A 13 13.72 3.39 15.00
N ILE A 14 12.96 2.74 14.13
CA ILE A 14 11.85 1.88 14.53
C ILE A 14 12.24 0.41 14.48
N VAL A 15 11.55 -0.41 15.26
CA VAL A 15 11.65 -1.87 15.13
C VAL A 15 10.75 -2.28 13.97
N CYS A 16 11.37 -2.69 12.85
CA CYS A 16 10.62 -3.20 11.71
C CYS A 16 9.73 -4.39 12.12
N ARG A 17 8.56 -4.44 11.50
CA ARG A 17 7.71 -5.64 11.56
C ARG A 17 8.38 -6.77 10.75
N PRO A 18 8.12 -8.05 11.09
CA PRO A 18 8.73 -9.18 10.37
C PRO A 18 8.42 -9.24 8.87
N TRP A 19 7.38 -8.55 8.43
CA TRP A 19 6.94 -8.46 7.04
C TRP A 19 7.44 -7.21 6.31
N CYS A 20 8.22 -6.34 6.97
CA CYS A 20 8.75 -5.13 6.35
C CYS A 20 9.72 -5.48 5.22
N SER A 21 9.53 -4.90 4.03
CA SER A 21 10.38 -5.09 2.85
C SER A 21 11.80 -4.57 3.04
N ASP A 22 11.95 -3.47 3.78
CA ASP A 22 13.23 -2.78 3.93
C ASP A 22 14.10 -3.46 5.01
N GLY A 23 13.46 -3.89 6.10
CA GLY A 23 14.06 -4.72 7.16
C GLY A 23 15.21 -4.07 7.94
N ASP A 24 15.57 -2.82 7.64
CA ASP A 24 16.74 -2.12 8.17
C ASP A 24 16.45 -1.22 9.39
N GLY A 25 15.18 -1.06 9.75
CA GLY A 25 14.75 -0.20 10.85
C GLY A 25 14.67 1.28 10.51
N HIS A 26 14.76 1.65 9.23
CA HIS A 26 14.69 3.03 8.75
C HIS A 26 15.71 3.95 9.43
N THR A 27 16.92 3.46 9.71
CA THR A 27 17.89 4.16 10.58
C THR A 27 18.42 5.48 10.00
N ASN A 28 18.25 5.69 8.70
CA ASN A 28 18.73 6.87 7.99
C ASN A 28 17.61 7.87 7.67
N GLU A 29 16.37 7.58 8.08
CA GLU A 29 15.22 8.36 7.69
C GLU A 29 14.99 9.57 8.60
N PHE A 30 14.81 10.73 7.97
CA PHE A 30 14.79 12.02 8.67
C PHE A 30 13.39 12.38 9.18
N LEU A 31 12.35 12.09 8.41
CA LEU A 31 10.99 12.42 8.79
C LEU A 31 10.33 11.22 9.46
N ALA A 32 9.43 11.49 10.40
CA ALA A 32 8.65 10.43 11.04
C ALA A 32 7.76 9.68 10.04
N ASP A 33 7.42 10.31 8.91
CA ASP A 33 6.68 9.69 7.82
C ASP A 33 7.53 8.74 6.97
N ASP A 34 8.84 8.93 6.97
CA ASP A 34 9.79 8.07 6.27
C ASP A 34 10.18 6.85 7.15
N GLN A 35 9.86 6.91 8.45
CA GLN A 35 10.01 5.81 9.42
C GLN A 35 8.84 4.80 9.30
N ARG A 36 8.40 4.47 8.10
CA ARG A 36 7.25 3.58 7.88
C ARG A 36 7.67 2.27 7.23
N CYS A 37 7.30 1.18 7.87
CA CYS A 37 7.44 -0.15 7.31
C CYS A 37 6.31 -0.43 6.32
N TRP A 38 6.67 -0.93 5.15
CA TRP A 38 5.76 -1.43 4.14
C TRP A 38 6.03 -2.91 3.90
N SER A 39 5.00 -3.71 3.63
CA SER A 39 5.24 -5.01 2.99
C SER A 39 5.52 -4.82 1.50
N GLU A 40 5.90 -5.91 0.84
CA GLU A 40 5.75 -5.98 -0.62
C GLU A 40 4.30 -5.68 -1.03
N TRP A 41 4.15 -5.00 -2.16
CA TRP A 41 2.87 -4.66 -2.74
C TRP A 41 2.36 -5.81 -3.62
N GLU A 42 1.17 -6.30 -3.33
CA GLU A 42 0.45 -7.25 -4.18
C GLU A 42 -0.48 -6.50 -5.14
N ALA A 43 -0.29 -6.71 -6.44
CA ALA A 43 -1.14 -6.11 -7.46
C ALA A 43 -2.25 -7.08 -7.91
N VAL A 44 -3.50 -6.68 -7.73
CA VAL A 44 -4.70 -7.39 -8.19
C VAL A 44 -5.23 -6.72 -9.45
N PRO A 45 -5.13 -7.34 -10.64
CA PRO A 45 -5.71 -6.78 -11.87
C PRO A 45 -7.23 -6.67 -11.76
N LEU A 46 -7.77 -5.47 -11.97
CA LEU A 46 -9.20 -5.15 -11.89
C LEU A 46 -9.94 -5.30 -13.23
N SER A 47 -9.22 -5.44 -14.34
CA SER A 47 -9.83 -5.72 -15.65
C SER A 47 -9.17 -6.92 -16.33
N ARG A 48 -10.01 -7.78 -16.93
CA ARG A 48 -9.61 -8.66 -18.05
C ARG A 48 -9.94 -8.05 -19.41
N MET A 49 -10.72 -6.97 -19.44
CA MET A 49 -10.98 -6.20 -20.65
C MET A 49 -9.88 -5.15 -20.82
N PRO A 50 -9.34 -4.96 -22.04
CA PRO A 50 -8.43 -3.87 -22.33
C PRO A 50 -9.21 -2.57 -22.14
N LEU A 51 -8.87 -1.85 -21.08
CA LEU A 51 -9.29 -0.48 -20.96
C LEU A 51 -8.44 0.31 -21.94
N TRP A 52 -9.15 1.13 -22.72
CA TRP A 52 -8.70 2.09 -23.71
C TRP A 52 -7.19 2.38 -23.72
N GLU A 53 -6.61 2.28 -24.91
CA GLU A 53 -5.23 2.64 -25.19
C GLU A 53 -5.01 4.11 -24.79
N ASP A 54 -4.33 4.36 -23.67
CA ASP A 54 -3.81 5.69 -23.37
C ASP A 54 -2.68 5.94 -24.37
N ILE A 55 -3.02 6.69 -25.42
CA ILE A 55 -2.18 7.05 -26.57
C ILE A 55 -0.83 7.66 -26.16
N ASN A 56 -0.67 8.08 -24.89
CA ASN A 56 0.54 8.70 -24.36
C ASN A 56 1.26 7.89 -23.25
N ARG A 57 0.64 6.86 -22.66
CA ARG A 57 1.22 6.09 -21.52
C ARG A 57 1.33 4.59 -21.74
N GLY A 58 0.85 4.09 -22.88
CA GLY A 58 0.81 2.66 -23.14
C GLY A 58 -0.20 1.94 -22.26
N TRP A 59 -0.30 0.62 -22.46
CA TRP A 59 -1.26 -0.23 -21.77
C TRP A 59 -0.95 -0.32 -20.28
N ASN A 60 -1.76 0.32 -19.43
CA ASN A 60 -1.69 0.13 -17.99
C ASN A 60 -2.97 -0.59 -17.52
N PRO A 61 -2.94 -1.92 -17.34
CA PRO A 61 -4.10 -2.63 -16.84
C PRO A 61 -4.46 -2.06 -15.46
N GLN A 62 -5.73 -1.71 -15.25
CA GLN A 62 -6.18 -1.24 -13.93
C GLN A 62 -5.85 -2.31 -12.91
N LYS A 63 -5.15 -1.93 -11.84
CA LYS A 63 -4.74 -2.82 -10.76
C LYS A 63 -5.03 -2.16 -9.43
N LEU A 64 -5.56 -2.94 -8.49
CA LEU A 64 -5.63 -2.58 -7.09
C LEU A 64 -4.37 -3.08 -6.42
N GLU A 65 -3.61 -2.20 -5.79
CA GLU A 65 -2.40 -2.55 -5.05
C GLU A 65 -2.72 -2.67 -3.57
N VAL A 66 -2.21 -3.72 -2.93
CA VAL A 66 -2.45 -4.04 -1.53
C VAL A 66 -1.12 -4.21 -0.81
N ALA A 67 -0.95 -3.57 0.34
CA ALA A 67 0.21 -3.75 1.20
C ALA A 67 -0.18 -3.62 2.68
N THR A 68 0.73 -3.97 3.58
CA THR A 68 0.62 -3.62 5.00
C THR A 68 1.55 -2.47 5.34
N GLU A 69 1.07 -1.54 6.15
CA GLU A 69 1.81 -0.38 6.66
C GLU A 69 1.87 -0.42 8.18
N ALA A 70 3.03 -0.09 8.74
CA ALA A 70 3.21 0.14 10.16
C ALA A 70 4.16 1.31 10.34
N GLY A 71 3.86 2.17 11.30
CA GLY A 71 4.65 3.38 11.52
C GLY A 71 4.55 3.90 12.93
N PRO A 72 5.45 4.82 13.32
CA PRO A 72 5.43 5.41 14.63
C PRO A 72 4.12 6.18 14.84
N ARG A 73 3.44 5.89 15.96
CA ARG A 73 2.20 6.55 16.40
C ARG A 73 0.97 6.30 15.52
N ARG A 74 0.99 5.23 14.71
CA ARG A 74 -0.19 4.73 13.98
C ARG A 74 -0.46 3.27 14.31
N GLN A 75 -1.70 2.85 14.12
CA GLN A 75 -2.04 1.42 14.14
C GLN A 75 -1.56 0.80 12.83
N ASP A 76 -1.06 -0.43 12.89
CA ASP A 76 -0.76 -1.23 11.71
C ASP A 76 -2.03 -1.33 10.84
N ALA A 77 -1.87 -1.10 9.54
CA ALA A 77 -2.96 -1.01 8.58
C ALA A 77 -2.71 -1.87 7.34
N VAL A 78 -3.78 -2.24 6.67
CA VAL A 78 -3.81 -2.75 5.29
C VAL A 78 -4.15 -1.57 4.39
N LEU A 79 -3.33 -1.34 3.39
CA LEU A 79 -3.50 -0.28 2.42
C LEU A 79 -4.06 -0.85 1.13
N LEU A 80 -5.08 -0.19 0.59
CA LEU A 80 -5.62 -0.45 -0.72
C LEU A 80 -5.43 0.81 -1.56
N TYR A 81 -4.63 0.71 -2.60
CA TYR A 81 -4.28 1.81 -3.47
C TYR A 81 -4.68 1.54 -4.92
N GLU A 82 -5.36 2.49 -5.55
CA GLU A 82 -5.61 2.50 -6.99
C GLU A 82 -5.39 3.91 -7.50
N GLY A 83 -4.25 4.13 -8.15
CA GLY A 83 -3.82 5.48 -8.53
C GLY A 83 -4.65 6.13 -9.65
N SER A 84 -5.40 5.37 -10.45
CA SER A 84 -6.21 5.95 -11.53
C SER A 84 -7.55 6.51 -11.08
N ARG A 85 -8.04 6.10 -9.90
CA ARG A 85 -9.33 6.45 -9.32
C ARG A 85 -9.20 7.21 -8.01
N ASP A 86 -7.99 7.60 -7.64
CA ASP A 86 -7.69 8.29 -6.37
C ASP A 86 -8.24 7.50 -5.16
N LEU A 87 -8.15 6.17 -5.24
CA LEU A 87 -8.53 5.29 -4.15
C LEU A 87 -7.30 5.10 -3.26
N ASP A 88 -7.38 5.63 -2.05
CA ASP A 88 -6.42 5.40 -0.98
C ASP A 88 -7.20 5.08 0.30
N LEU A 89 -7.25 3.79 0.65
CA LEU A 89 -7.95 3.30 1.83
C LEU A 89 -6.96 2.66 2.80
N GLN A 90 -6.99 3.13 4.04
CA GLN A 90 -6.31 2.50 5.16
C GLN A 90 -7.32 1.76 6.02
N LEU A 91 -7.13 0.45 6.19
CA LEU A 91 -8.01 -0.42 6.96
C LEU A 91 -7.24 -1.08 8.09
N THR A 92 -7.83 -1.21 9.26
CA THR A 92 -7.32 -2.16 10.26
C THR A 92 -7.42 -3.59 9.71
N ALA A 93 -6.68 -4.54 10.31
CA ALA A 93 -6.77 -5.95 9.93
C ALA A 93 -8.22 -6.50 10.00
N VAL A 94 -9.01 -6.06 10.98
CA VAL A 94 -10.41 -6.49 11.15
C VAL A 94 -11.29 -5.92 10.03
N GLU A 95 -11.11 -4.65 9.68
CA GLU A 95 -11.86 -4.01 8.59
C GLU A 95 -11.49 -4.62 7.23
N ALA A 96 -10.20 -4.88 6.99
CA ALA A 96 -9.74 -5.54 5.76
C ALA A 96 -10.37 -6.92 5.59
N LEU A 97 -10.44 -7.72 6.66
CA LEU A 97 -11.11 -9.02 6.65
C LEU A 97 -12.63 -8.89 6.39
N ALA A 98 -13.27 -7.87 6.96
CA ALA A 98 -14.69 -7.61 6.71
C ALA A 98 -14.95 -7.22 5.26
N VAL A 99 -14.11 -6.35 4.68
CA VAL A 99 -14.15 -5.98 3.26
C VAL A 99 -13.94 -7.20 2.37
N ALA A 100 -12.91 -8.02 2.64
CA ALA A 100 -12.65 -9.25 1.88
C ALA A 100 -13.87 -10.19 1.90
N ALA A 101 -14.48 -10.41 3.07
CA ALA A 101 -15.68 -11.24 3.18
C ALA A 101 -16.88 -10.68 2.41
N ALA A 102 -17.05 -9.34 2.39
CA ALA A 102 -18.10 -8.69 1.62
C ALA A 102 -17.87 -8.83 0.10
N LEU A 103 -16.62 -8.68 -0.36
CA LEU A 103 -16.23 -8.88 -1.75
C LEU A 103 -16.49 -10.31 -2.20
N THR A 104 -16.11 -11.32 -1.40
CA THR A 104 -16.39 -12.74 -1.70
C THR A 104 -17.89 -12.99 -1.86
N LYS A 105 -18.72 -12.45 -0.94
CA LYS A 105 -20.18 -12.59 -1.01
C LYS A 105 -20.76 -11.92 -2.25
N ALA A 106 -20.28 -10.73 -2.61
CA ALA A 106 -20.74 -10.01 -3.80
C ALA A 106 -20.39 -10.77 -5.08
N ALA A 107 -19.16 -11.28 -5.18
CA ALA A 107 -18.71 -12.08 -6.32
C ALA A 107 -19.55 -13.35 -6.48
N ALA A 108 -19.80 -14.08 -5.39
CA ALA A 108 -20.63 -15.28 -5.41
C ALA A 108 -22.03 -15.01 -6.00
N ARG A 109 -22.69 -13.92 -5.57
CA ARG A 109 -24.02 -13.54 -6.10
C ARG A 109 -24.03 -13.30 -7.60
N LEU A 110 -22.98 -12.66 -8.14
CA LEU A 110 -22.85 -12.41 -9.57
C LEU A 110 -22.64 -13.71 -10.36
N MET A 111 -21.87 -14.65 -9.81
CA MET A 111 -21.64 -15.95 -10.44
C MET A 111 -22.88 -16.85 -10.40
N ASP A 112 -23.63 -16.83 -9.31
CA ASP A 112 -24.85 -17.63 -9.15
C ASP A 112 -26.01 -17.08 -10.00
N GLY A 113 -26.09 -15.76 -10.16
CA GLY A 113 -27.08 -15.07 -11.00
C GLY A 113 -26.80 -15.11 -12.51
N ALA A 114 -25.66 -15.66 -12.93
CA ALA A 114 -25.26 -15.78 -14.34
C ALA A 114 -25.76 -17.08 -15.02
N ARG A 115 -26.81 -17.72 -14.47
CA ARG A 115 -27.46 -18.91 -15.04
C ARG A 115 -28.72 -18.56 -15.81
#